data_AF-W9XU86-F1
#
_entry.id   AF-W9XU86-F1
#
_cell.length_a   1.000
_cell.length_b   1.000
_cell.length_c   1.000
_cell.angle_alpha   90.00
_cell.angle_beta   90.00
_cell.angle_gamma   90.00
#
_symmetry.space_group_name_H-M   'P 1'
#
loop_
_entity.id
_entity.type
_entity.pdbx_description
1 polymer ?
#
loop_
_entity_poly.entity_id
_entity_poly.type
_entity_poly.pdbx_seq_one_letter_code
_entity_poly.pdbx_strand_id
1 'polypeptide(L)'
;MAQQLCALGGTLERRSVVSVLLFPFHPYSSKPYRLLLFRRSDKVNTYRRKLAPIAGSIELDDKTPLDAAWRELKEETTLGPQQIELWRRGPGFEFTDEKAVSGRDGTSEKIGRIWTVHPFAFRMKNEFVDENNNVDTSVMQLDWEHFNCEWNDVDDILSGKILDECVPRLEITLGQVWIDPESALHTAVEELQLDHVHGARELATMAVKSLISIVANERQASERSTPEDIVRWWESFRLKAFHLAVNARPSMGAAMSSAIVAALRDAKEHINEAEEDVFTKVEESLETTLTKRGEVSKRVSEQFSAFLQQKFQAQPGGKENNKTIRILTLSSSSTIKAAILHALDANSSLMIELRILESRPLCEGASFAKALTEEVGKLETAQAERTTIQDRLQIVLATDASVGLLGRDVDLVIIGADRISEAGDVSNKTGSLPAVLTCKQVTGGSVRVVCISEAEKIAPPGTAAEHPEEDNDQNEVASGWNMQTTPSLWDKMVAVRNIYFEWVPAEYVDYYVCEDGTLSTEDIQTRSKQISELTAEVFSVFRVKDFQ
;
A
#
# COMPACT_ATOMS: atom_id res chain seq x y z
N MET A 1 4.78 7.53 -34.89
CA MET A 1 4.94 8.98 -34.61
C MET A 1 6.39 9.44 -34.42
N ALA A 2 7.35 8.60 -34.01
CA ALA A 2 8.75 9.02 -33.85
C ALA A 2 9.47 9.42 -35.16
N GLN A 3 9.01 8.95 -36.32
CA GLN A 3 9.64 9.24 -37.62
C GLN A 3 9.18 10.55 -38.28
N GLN A 4 8.11 11.21 -37.81
CA GLN A 4 7.71 12.53 -38.31
C GLN A 4 8.34 13.70 -37.53
N LEU A 5 8.99 13.42 -36.38
CA LEU A 5 9.53 14.44 -35.48
C LEU A 5 10.98 14.86 -35.76
N CYS A 6 11.67 14.21 -36.70
CA CYS A 6 13.02 14.64 -37.14
C CYS A 6 13.01 15.86 -38.07
N ALA A 7 11.84 16.39 -38.44
CA ALA A 7 11.73 17.51 -39.39
C ALA A 7 11.72 18.91 -38.73
N LEU A 8 11.78 19.02 -37.40
CA LEU A 8 11.84 20.29 -36.68
C LEU A 8 13.13 20.34 -35.86
N GLY A 9 14.15 21.03 -36.37
CA GLY A 9 15.50 21.12 -35.81
C GLY A 9 15.60 21.93 -34.51
N GLY A 10 14.99 21.46 -33.41
CA GLY A 10 15.24 21.93 -32.05
C GLY A 10 15.25 20.76 -31.07
N THR A 11 16.31 20.61 -30.27
CA THR A 11 16.38 19.64 -29.18
C THR A 11 15.34 20.00 -28.11
N LEU A 12 14.31 19.17 -27.93
CA LEU A 12 13.35 19.32 -26.83
C LEU A 12 14.02 18.97 -25.50
N GLU A 13 13.85 19.81 -24.50
CA GLU A 13 14.39 19.59 -23.16
C GLU A 13 13.38 18.77 -22.32
N ARG A 14 13.84 17.65 -21.74
CA ARG A 14 13.02 16.83 -20.83
C ARG A 14 13.17 17.32 -19.39
N ARG A 15 12.06 17.52 -18.69
CA ARG A 15 12.03 17.95 -17.29
C ARG A 15 11.03 17.11 -16.51
N SER A 16 11.43 16.64 -15.33
CA SER A 16 10.54 16.00 -14.37
C SER A 16 10.22 16.96 -13.24
N VAL A 17 8.94 17.12 -12.92
CA VAL A 17 8.44 18.08 -11.93
C VAL A 17 7.40 17.46 -11.03
N VAL A 18 7.32 17.98 -9.81
CA VAL A 18 6.20 17.74 -8.90
C VAL A 18 5.15 18.82 -9.07
N SER A 19 3.90 18.48 -8.81
CA SER A 19 2.79 19.42 -8.84
C SER A 19 1.85 19.16 -7.67
N VAL A 20 1.79 20.10 -6.73
CA VAL A 20 1.15 19.94 -5.44
C VAL A 20 -0.09 20.82 -5.33
N LEU A 21 -1.24 20.16 -5.24
CA LEU A 21 -2.56 20.77 -5.06
C LEU A 21 -2.93 20.75 -3.58
N LEU A 22 -3.30 21.91 -3.04
CA LEU A 22 -3.63 22.08 -1.62
C LEU A 22 -5.14 22.21 -1.43
N PHE A 23 -5.71 21.33 -0.63
CA PHE A 23 -7.14 21.25 -0.33
C PHE A 23 -7.43 21.71 1.12
N PRO A 24 -8.65 22.18 1.42
CA PRO A 24 -9.04 22.52 2.78
C PRO A 24 -9.09 21.28 3.68
N PHE A 25 -9.21 21.47 5.01
CA PHE A 25 -9.25 20.38 5.99
C PHE A 25 -10.33 19.33 5.70
N HIS A 26 -11.51 19.80 5.27
CA HIS A 26 -12.59 18.95 4.79
C HIS A 26 -12.91 19.26 3.31
N PRO A 27 -12.21 18.61 2.36
CA PRO A 27 -12.38 18.88 0.92
C PRO A 27 -13.81 18.69 0.40
N TYR A 28 -14.62 17.89 1.10
CA TYR A 28 -15.98 17.53 0.71
C TYR A 28 -17.08 18.14 1.60
N SER A 29 -16.75 19.04 2.55
CA SER A 29 -17.75 19.54 3.52
C SER A 29 -18.82 20.45 2.92
N SER A 30 -18.51 21.18 1.85
CA SER A 30 -19.42 22.16 1.26
C SER A 30 -19.09 22.40 -0.21
N LYS A 31 -20.13 22.50 -1.05
CA LYS A 31 -20.01 22.95 -2.45
C LYS A 31 -20.01 24.50 -2.52
N PRO A 32 -19.28 25.11 -3.47
CA PRO A 32 -18.41 24.47 -4.45
C PRO A 32 -17.16 23.86 -3.80
N TYR A 33 -16.69 22.72 -4.32
CA TYR A 33 -15.44 22.13 -3.89
C TYR A 33 -14.29 23.00 -4.37
N ARG A 34 -13.29 23.23 -3.52
CA ARG A 34 -12.23 24.19 -3.80
C ARG A 34 -10.84 23.66 -3.50
N LEU A 35 -9.86 24.18 -4.24
CA LEU A 35 -8.44 24.02 -3.95
C LEU A 35 -7.72 25.36 -4.03
N LEU A 36 -6.58 25.43 -3.35
CA LEU A 36 -5.73 26.61 -3.32
C LEU A 36 -4.80 26.61 -4.54
N LEU A 37 -4.83 27.69 -5.31
CA LEU A 37 -3.89 27.96 -6.38
C LEU A 37 -3.10 29.24 -6.10
N PHE A 38 -1.89 29.30 -6.64
CA PHE A 38 -0.92 30.36 -6.43
C PHE A 38 -0.71 31.11 -7.73
N ARG A 39 -0.73 32.45 -7.66
CA ARG A 39 -0.50 33.30 -8.82
C ARG A 39 1.00 33.54 -8.96
N ARG A 40 1.59 32.98 -10.03
CA ARG A 40 3.03 33.06 -10.33
C ARG A 40 3.45 34.52 -10.54
N SER A 41 4.59 34.91 -9.98
CA SER A 41 5.16 36.26 -10.05
C SER A 41 5.75 36.58 -11.42
N ASP A 42 6.22 37.82 -11.62
CA ASP A 42 6.97 38.16 -12.84
C ASP A 42 8.44 37.72 -12.79
N LYS A 43 8.92 37.28 -11.62
CA LYS A 43 10.31 36.90 -11.40
C LYS A 43 10.63 35.49 -11.92
N VAL A 44 9.61 34.65 -12.09
CA VAL A 44 9.78 33.29 -12.63
C VAL A 44 10.03 33.31 -14.14
N ASN A 45 10.68 32.26 -14.63
CA ASN A 45 11.06 32.16 -16.04
C ASN A 45 9.90 31.74 -16.96
N THR A 46 8.94 30.96 -16.44
CA THR A 46 7.83 30.39 -17.22
C THR A 46 6.47 30.65 -16.58
N TYR A 47 5.45 30.78 -17.43
CA TYR A 47 4.04 30.92 -17.05
C TYR A 47 3.77 32.06 -16.05
N ARG A 48 4.43 33.21 -16.24
CA ARG A 48 4.24 34.40 -15.42
C ARG A 48 2.76 34.78 -15.33
N ARG A 49 2.31 35.17 -14.14
CA ARG A 49 0.92 35.58 -13.85
C ARG A 49 -0.14 34.50 -14.07
N LYS A 50 0.23 33.25 -14.34
CA LYS A 50 -0.73 32.13 -14.36
C LYS A 50 -1.02 31.62 -12.96
N LEU A 51 -2.20 31.05 -12.79
CA LEU A 51 -2.56 30.25 -11.62
C LEU A 51 -1.87 28.89 -11.70
N ALA A 52 -1.26 28.47 -10.60
CA ALA A 52 -0.46 27.26 -10.52
C ALA A 52 -0.66 26.54 -9.18
N PRO A 53 -0.50 25.21 -9.15
CA PRO A 53 -0.12 24.52 -7.93
C PRO A 53 1.30 24.92 -7.50
N ILE A 54 1.69 24.52 -6.29
CA ILE A 54 3.10 24.51 -5.89
C ILE A 54 3.82 23.49 -6.75
N ALA A 55 4.93 23.86 -7.39
CA ALA A 55 5.53 23.01 -8.41
C ALA A 55 6.99 23.35 -8.65
N GLY A 56 7.84 22.32 -8.63
CA GLY A 56 9.24 22.47 -8.95
C GLY A 56 9.89 21.19 -9.47
N SER A 57 11.17 21.29 -9.78
CA SER A 57 11.91 20.19 -10.42
C SER A 57 12.29 19.14 -9.40
N ILE A 58 12.31 17.88 -9.82
CA ILE A 58 12.91 16.81 -9.00
C ILE A 58 14.43 16.93 -9.15
N GLU A 59 15.11 17.21 -8.03
CA GLU A 59 16.55 17.38 -7.95
C GLU A 59 17.26 16.05 -7.69
N LEU A 60 18.59 16.02 -7.79
CA LEU A 60 19.39 14.79 -7.67
C LEU A 60 19.46 14.25 -6.24
N ASP A 61 19.25 15.10 -5.24
CA ASP A 61 19.23 14.79 -3.82
C ASP A 61 17.83 14.41 -3.30
N ASP A 62 16.78 14.63 -4.10
CA ASP A 62 15.44 14.13 -3.81
C ASP A 62 15.41 12.61 -3.97
N LYS A 63 15.19 11.89 -2.88
CA LYS A 63 15.13 10.41 -2.90
C LYS A 63 13.92 9.91 -3.68
N THR A 64 12.80 10.64 -3.59
CA THR A 64 11.54 10.32 -4.26
C THR A 64 10.85 11.60 -4.76
N PRO A 65 9.91 11.50 -5.72
CA PRO A 65 9.08 12.64 -6.10
C PRO A 65 8.28 13.24 -4.92
N LEU A 66 7.97 12.45 -3.88
CA LEU A 66 7.29 12.99 -2.70
C LEU A 66 8.24 13.85 -1.84
N ASP A 67 9.53 13.51 -1.77
CA ASP A 67 10.52 14.33 -1.06
C ASP A 67 10.68 15.68 -1.74
N ALA A 68 10.73 15.69 -3.09
CA ALA A 68 10.70 16.92 -3.88
C ALA A 68 9.43 17.74 -3.58
N ALA A 69 8.24 17.10 -3.56
CA ALA A 69 7.00 17.79 -3.23
C ALA A 69 7.01 18.44 -1.83
N TRP A 70 7.57 17.77 -0.82
CA TRP A 70 7.74 18.34 0.51
C TRP A 70 8.76 19.48 0.55
N ARG A 71 9.84 19.39 -0.22
CA ARG A 71 10.84 20.46 -0.35
C ARG A 71 10.22 21.70 -0.98
N GLU A 72 9.56 21.56 -2.13
CA GLU A 72 8.89 22.67 -2.83
C GLU A 72 7.79 23.31 -1.96
N LEU A 73 6.98 22.51 -1.25
CA LEU A 73 6.01 23.03 -0.28
C LEU A 73 6.67 23.89 0.81
N LYS A 74 7.78 23.42 1.37
CA LYS A 74 8.50 24.14 2.41
C LYS A 74 9.16 25.41 1.86
N GLU A 75 9.71 25.36 0.66
CA GLU A 75 10.39 26.48 0.01
C GLU A 75 9.41 27.57 -0.41
N GLU A 76 8.33 27.20 -1.09
CA GLU A 76 7.36 28.15 -1.67
C GLU A 76 6.32 28.66 -0.66
N THR A 77 6.03 27.91 0.43
CA THR A 77 4.95 28.24 1.37
C THR A 77 5.29 28.14 2.85
N THR A 78 6.45 27.57 3.22
CA THR A 78 6.83 27.19 4.60
C THR A 78 5.93 26.15 5.28
N LEU A 79 4.93 25.61 4.58
CA LEU A 79 4.07 24.55 5.10
C LEU A 79 4.84 23.23 5.23
N GLY A 80 4.55 22.47 6.28
CA GLY A 80 5.16 21.17 6.52
C GLY A 80 4.22 20.18 7.20
N PRO A 81 4.74 19.03 7.66
CA PRO A 81 3.93 17.94 8.22
C PRO A 81 3.10 18.30 9.46
N GLN A 82 3.34 19.46 10.09
CA GLN A 82 2.53 19.95 11.21
C GLN A 82 1.21 20.60 10.75
N GLN A 83 1.22 21.25 9.58
CA GLN A 83 0.07 22.00 9.06
C GLN A 83 -0.73 21.23 8.03
N ILE A 84 -0.05 20.38 7.24
CA ILE A 84 -0.64 19.66 6.11
C ILE A 84 -0.27 18.18 6.16
N GLU A 85 -1.07 17.37 5.47
CA GLU A 85 -0.79 15.97 5.24
C GLU A 85 -0.98 15.62 3.77
N LEU A 86 -0.22 14.62 3.32
CA LEU A 86 -0.44 14.02 2.01
C LEU A 86 -1.82 13.34 2.02
N TRP A 87 -2.69 13.79 1.12
CA TRP A 87 -4.03 13.24 0.97
C TRP A 87 -4.06 12.17 -0.13
N ARG A 88 -3.54 12.47 -1.33
CA ARG A 88 -3.52 11.55 -2.47
C ARG A 88 -2.32 11.77 -3.39
N ARG A 89 -2.00 10.74 -4.17
CA ARG A 89 -1.04 10.77 -5.27
C ARG A 89 -1.76 10.47 -6.58
N GLY A 90 -1.24 10.98 -7.68
CA GLY A 90 -1.60 10.51 -9.01
C GLY A 90 -0.42 9.77 -9.68
N PRO A 91 -0.71 8.95 -10.71
CA PRO A 91 0.30 8.13 -11.40
C PRO A 91 1.30 8.96 -12.23
N GLY A 92 0.97 10.21 -12.53
CA GLY A 92 1.77 11.12 -13.34
C GLY A 92 1.37 11.14 -14.81
N PHE A 93 1.79 12.17 -15.53
CA PHE A 93 1.59 12.27 -16.97
C PHE A 93 2.73 12.98 -17.71
N GLU A 94 2.85 12.73 -19.01
CA GLU A 94 3.78 13.41 -19.91
C GLU A 94 3.04 14.29 -20.92
N PHE A 95 3.55 15.52 -21.11
CA PHE A 95 3.09 16.40 -22.19
C PHE A 95 4.23 17.20 -22.82
N THR A 96 4.04 17.57 -24.08
CA THR A 96 4.97 18.45 -24.81
C THR A 96 4.45 19.88 -24.81
N ASP A 97 5.28 20.81 -24.37
CA ASP A 97 5.07 22.26 -24.51
C ASP A 97 6.09 22.83 -25.51
N GLU A 98 5.68 22.94 -26.77
CA GLU A 98 6.47 23.54 -27.84
C GLU A 98 6.68 25.05 -27.67
N LYS A 99 5.92 25.69 -26.77
CA LYS A 99 5.95 27.14 -26.52
C LYS A 99 6.72 27.48 -25.25
N ALA A 100 7.32 26.51 -24.56
CA ALA A 100 8.15 26.78 -23.40
C ALA A 100 9.31 27.72 -23.76
N VAL A 101 9.56 28.70 -22.89
CA VAL A 101 10.61 29.71 -23.07
C VAL A 101 11.64 29.57 -21.95
N SER A 102 12.92 29.51 -22.30
CA SER A 102 14.04 29.50 -21.35
C SER A 102 14.84 30.80 -21.47
N GLY A 103 15.20 31.42 -20.34
CA GLY A 103 16.17 32.52 -20.28
C GLY A 103 15.78 33.66 -19.34
N ARG A 104 16.74 34.16 -18.54
CA ARG A 104 16.59 35.33 -17.66
C ARG A 104 16.80 36.67 -18.38
N ASP A 105 17.43 36.67 -19.56
CA ASP A 105 18.11 37.87 -20.10
C ASP A 105 17.63 38.33 -21.49
N GLY A 106 16.36 38.09 -21.86
CA GLY A 106 15.77 38.69 -23.06
C GLY A 106 16.26 38.16 -24.42
N THR A 107 17.20 37.21 -24.46
CA THR A 107 17.48 36.37 -25.64
C THR A 107 16.67 35.07 -25.52
N SER A 108 15.36 35.19 -25.69
CA SER A 108 14.39 34.11 -25.53
C SER A 108 14.50 33.08 -26.66
N GLU A 109 15.38 32.09 -26.51
CA GLU A 109 15.35 30.93 -27.39
C GLU A 109 14.16 30.04 -26.97
N LYS A 110 13.24 29.79 -27.91
CA LYS A 110 12.13 28.86 -27.70
C LYS A 110 12.69 27.44 -27.68
N ILE A 111 13.03 26.95 -26.50
CA ILE A 111 13.39 25.56 -26.29
C ILE A 111 12.10 24.86 -25.87
N GLY A 112 11.47 24.14 -26.80
CA GLY A 112 10.32 23.32 -26.47
C GLY A 112 10.67 22.28 -25.39
N ARG A 113 9.71 21.93 -24.54
CA ARG A 113 9.93 21.03 -23.41
C ARG A 113 9.00 19.82 -23.43
N ILE A 114 9.49 18.71 -22.91
CA ILE A 114 8.67 17.55 -22.54
C ILE A 114 8.66 17.49 -21.02
N TRP A 115 7.48 17.67 -20.44
CA TRP A 115 7.25 17.66 -19.00
C TRP A 115 6.74 16.28 -18.57
N THR A 116 7.39 15.70 -17.58
CA THR A 116 6.84 14.60 -16.77
C THR A 116 6.36 15.19 -15.45
N VAL A 117 5.07 15.13 -15.18
CA VAL A 117 4.43 15.75 -14.01
C VAL A 117 4.04 14.66 -13.02
N HIS A 118 4.46 14.81 -11.75
CA HIS A 118 4.09 13.97 -10.63
C HIS A 118 3.10 14.71 -9.70
N PRO A 119 1.78 14.44 -9.80
CA PRO A 119 0.78 15.19 -9.06
C PRO A 119 0.57 14.63 -7.65
N PHE A 120 0.43 15.53 -6.69
CA PHE A 120 0.11 15.25 -5.30
C PHE A 120 -1.03 16.14 -4.82
N ALA A 121 -1.96 15.57 -4.06
CA ALA A 121 -2.92 16.33 -3.28
C ALA A 121 -2.52 16.29 -1.82
N PHE A 122 -2.42 17.48 -1.22
CA PHE A 122 -2.26 17.67 0.21
C PHE A 122 -3.51 18.33 0.76
N ARG A 123 -3.82 18.09 2.03
CA ARG A 123 -4.90 18.79 2.72
C ARG A 123 -4.43 19.40 4.03
N MET A 124 -5.07 20.48 4.44
CA MET A 124 -4.82 21.10 5.74
C MET A 124 -5.21 20.13 6.88
N LYS A 125 -4.52 20.20 8.02
CA LYS A 125 -4.86 19.41 9.21
C LYS A 125 -5.87 20.09 10.14
N ASN A 126 -6.08 21.39 9.96
CA ASN A 126 -7.02 22.19 10.74
C ASN A 126 -7.79 23.12 9.81
N GLU A 127 -8.97 23.55 10.24
CA GLU A 127 -9.72 24.59 9.55
C GLU A 127 -8.88 25.87 9.43
N PHE A 128 -8.90 26.45 8.25
CA PHE A 128 -8.36 27.78 7.99
C PHE A 128 -9.50 28.79 8.11
N VAL A 129 -9.22 29.92 8.76
CA VAL A 129 -10.12 31.05 8.66
C VAL A 129 -9.97 31.63 7.26
N ASP A 130 -11.02 31.56 6.44
CA ASP A 130 -11.12 32.33 5.21
C ASP A 130 -12.34 33.25 5.25
N GLU A 131 -12.14 34.51 4.87
CA GLU A 131 -13.21 35.50 4.70
C GLU A 131 -13.27 35.90 3.23
N ASN A 132 -14.46 35.89 2.63
CA ASN A 132 -14.68 36.31 1.23
C ASN A 132 -13.79 35.61 0.19
N ASN A 133 -13.52 34.31 0.38
CA ASN A 133 -12.68 33.51 -0.52
C ASN A 133 -11.19 33.92 -0.54
N ASN A 134 -10.77 34.78 0.39
CA ASN A 134 -9.36 35.10 0.62
C ASN A 134 -8.76 34.14 1.65
N VAL A 135 -7.55 33.68 1.36
CA VAL A 135 -6.79 32.79 2.21
C VAL A 135 -6.13 33.63 3.29
N ASP A 136 -6.34 33.30 4.57
CA ASP A 136 -5.49 33.86 5.61
C ASP A 136 -4.05 33.38 5.34
N THR A 137 -3.18 34.33 5.01
CA THR A 137 -1.75 34.07 4.72
C THR A 137 -0.89 34.20 5.97
N SER A 138 -1.45 34.50 7.15
CA SER A 138 -0.67 34.61 8.40
C SER A 138 0.05 33.30 8.81
N VAL A 139 -0.47 32.20 8.30
CA VAL A 139 -0.12 30.79 8.50
C VAL A 139 0.81 30.21 7.44
N MET A 140 1.09 30.94 6.34
CA MET A 140 2.02 30.52 5.29
C MET A 140 2.82 31.71 4.76
N GLN A 141 4.12 31.54 4.56
CA GLN A 141 4.95 32.58 3.97
C GLN A 141 5.28 32.21 2.53
N LEU A 142 4.76 33.00 1.58
CA LEU A 142 5.08 32.84 0.16
C LEU A 142 6.50 33.33 -0.14
N ASP A 143 7.20 32.59 -0.98
CA ASP A 143 8.50 32.97 -1.48
C ASP A 143 8.39 33.91 -2.71
N TRP A 144 9.47 34.11 -3.46
CA TRP A 144 9.50 35.02 -4.60
C TRP A 144 8.81 34.47 -5.85
N GLU A 145 8.52 33.15 -5.92
CA GLU A 145 7.88 32.51 -7.06
C GLU A 145 6.44 32.95 -7.25
N HIS A 146 5.74 33.22 -6.14
CA HIS A 146 4.33 33.61 -6.12
C HIS A 146 4.14 34.96 -5.45
N PHE A 147 3.07 35.67 -5.81
CA PHE A 147 2.74 36.95 -5.17
C PHE A 147 1.38 36.98 -4.49
N ASN A 148 0.53 35.97 -4.73
CA ASN A 148 -0.74 35.77 -4.04
C ASN A 148 -1.19 34.31 -4.18
N CYS A 149 -2.17 33.90 -3.37
CA CYS A 149 -2.90 32.65 -3.51
C CYS A 149 -4.41 32.90 -3.37
N GLU A 150 -5.23 32.04 -4.01
CA GLU A 150 -6.68 32.15 -3.98
C GLU A 150 -7.37 30.78 -4.12
N TRP A 151 -8.54 30.66 -3.51
CA TRP A 151 -9.38 29.47 -3.62
C TRP A 151 -10.09 29.42 -4.98
N ASN A 152 -9.99 28.30 -5.68
CA ASN A 152 -10.59 28.08 -6.98
C ASN A 152 -11.51 26.86 -6.96
N ASP A 153 -12.61 26.94 -7.71
CA ASP A 153 -13.59 25.86 -7.86
C ASP A 153 -12.99 24.71 -8.67
N VAL A 154 -13.11 23.49 -8.13
CA VAL A 154 -12.69 22.25 -8.76
C VAL A 154 -13.40 22.05 -10.10
N ASP A 155 -14.71 22.31 -10.17
CA ASP A 155 -15.52 22.06 -11.36
C ASP A 155 -15.16 23.04 -12.48
N ASP A 156 -14.82 24.29 -12.14
CA ASP A 156 -14.36 25.30 -13.11
C ASP A 156 -13.00 24.90 -13.75
N ILE A 157 -12.14 24.21 -13.01
CA ILE A 157 -10.86 23.72 -13.53
C ILE A 157 -11.07 22.48 -14.40
N LEU A 158 -11.81 21.48 -13.90
CA LEU A 158 -12.05 20.22 -14.60
C LEU A 158 -12.87 20.40 -15.88
N SER A 159 -13.82 21.34 -15.90
CA SER A 159 -14.61 21.68 -17.10
C SER A 159 -13.85 22.49 -18.14
N GLY A 160 -12.67 23.01 -17.78
CA GLY A 160 -11.83 23.81 -18.68
C GLY A 160 -12.09 25.32 -18.64
N LYS A 161 -13.05 25.79 -17.84
CA LYS A 161 -13.54 27.18 -17.83
C LYS A 161 -12.45 28.21 -17.53
N ILE A 162 -11.49 27.89 -16.67
CA ILE A 162 -10.42 28.81 -16.25
C ILE A 162 -9.01 28.42 -16.74
N LEU A 163 -8.88 27.42 -17.62
CA LEU A 163 -7.55 26.90 -18.02
C LEU A 163 -6.68 27.92 -18.75
N ASP A 164 -7.29 28.87 -19.44
CA ASP A 164 -6.57 29.98 -20.06
C ASP A 164 -5.89 30.89 -19.03
N GLU A 165 -6.29 30.87 -17.76
CA GLU A 165 -5.63 31.60 -16.66
C GLU A 165 -4.59 30.75 -15.92
N CYS A 166 -4.55 29.44 -16.18
CA CYS A 166 -3.76 28.47 -15.44
C CYS A 166 -2.46 28.08 -16.17
N VAL A 167 -1.58 27.40 -15.44
CA VAL A 167 -0.47 26.66 -16.04
C VAL A 167 -1.00 25.51 -16.91
N PRO A 168 -0.22 25.06 -17.92
CA PRO A 168 -0.69 24.00 -18.82
C PRO A 168 -1.07 22.72 -18.07
N ARG A 169 -2.17 22.08 -18.51
CA ARG A 169 -2.62 20.76 -18.02
C ARG A 169 -2.98 20.70 -16.54
N LEU A 170 -3.44 21.81 -15.96
CA LEU A 170 -3.95 21.83 -14.60
C LEU A 170 -5.18 20.90 -14.44
N GLU A 171 -6.03 20.80 -15.45
CA GLU A 171 -7.18 19.90 -15.50
C GLU A 171 -6.77 18.43 -15.36
N ILE A 172 -5.67 18.02 -16.00
CA ILE A 172 -5.14 16.66 -15.91
C ILE A 172 -4.50 16.44 -14.55
N THR A 173 -3.72 17.42 -14.07
CA THR A 173 -3.10 17.37 -12.73
C THR A 173 -4.15 17.18 -11.64
N LEU A 174 -5.22 17.97 -11.68
CA LEU A 174 -6.35 17.86 -10.74
C LEU A 174 -7.11 16.55 -10.93
N GLY A 175 -7.42 16.17 -12.17
CA GLY A 175 -8.13 14.93 -12.48
C GLY A 175 -7.41 13.66 -12.04
N GLN A 176 -6.08 13.68 -11.90
CA GLN A 176 -5.31 12.53 -11.39
C GLN A 176 -5.36 12.34 -9.87
N VAL A 177 -5.77 13.36 -9.11
CA VAL A 177 -5.79 13.30 -7.65
C VAL A 177 -7.19 13.53 -7.06
N TRP A 178 -8.08 14.13 -7.84
CA TRP A 178 -9.46 14.36 -7.45
C TRP A 178 -10.31 13.10 -7.67
N ILE A 179 -11.00 12.67 -6.62
CA ILE A 179 -12.04 11.66 -6.68
C ILE A 179 -13.35 12.39 -6.45
N ASP A 180 -14.28 12.26 -7.39
CA ASP A 180 -15.63 12.81 -7.26
C ASP A 180 -16.33 12.14 -6.06
N PRO A 181 -16.77 12.91 -5.05
CA PRO A 181 -17.45 12.36 -3.87
C PRO A 181 -18.81 11.69 -4.19
N GLU A 182 -19.37 11.87 -5.37
CA GLU A 182 -20.59 11.15 -5.81
C GLU A 182 -20.28 9.86 -6.58
N SER A 183 -19.00 9.53 -6.80
CA SER A 183 -18.58 8.36 -7.57
C SER A 183 -18.51 7.07 -6.74
N ALA A 184 -18.70 5.93 -7.41
CA ALA A 184 -18.49 4.60 -6.81
C ALA A 184 -17.05 4.40 -6.29
N LEU A 185 -16.07 5.07 -6.90
CA LEU A 185 -14.68 5.05 -6.42
C LEU A 185 -14.55 5.72 -5.05
N HIS A 186 -15.26 6.84 -4.81
CA HIS A 186 -15.22 7.51 -3.52
C HIS A 186 -15.72 6.59 -2.41
N THR A 187 -16.89 5.99 -2.60
CA THR A 187 -17.46 5.01 -1.66
C THR A 187 -16.48 3.88 -1.38
N ALA A 188 -15.90 3.28 -2.43
CA ALA A 188 -14.93 2.19 -2.27
C ALA A 188 -13.65 2.60 -1.51
N VAL A 189 -13.10 3.80 -1.80
CA VAL A 189 -11.93 4.32 -1.09
C VAL A 189 -12.27 4.60 0.37
N GLU A 190 -13.45 5.16 0.66
CA GLU A 190 -13.88 5.47 2.03
C GLU A 190 -14.12 4.19 2.85
N GLU A 191 -14.79 3.19 2.27
CA GLU A 191 -14.98 1.87 2.89
C GLU A 191 -13.64 1.22 3.27
N LEU A 192 -12.67 1.19 2.34
CA LEU A 192 -11.34 0.65 2.61
C LEU A 192 -10.56 1.51 3.63
N GLN A 193 -10.72 2.83 3.59
CA GLN A 193 -10.07 3.76 4.50
C GLN A 193 -10.53 3.59 5.95
N LEU A 194 -11.82 3.37 6.17
CA LEU A 194 -12.45 3.28 7.49
C LEU A 194 -12.47 1.86 8.06
N ASP A 195 -12.06 0.85 7.28
CA ASP A 195 -12.03 -0.53 7.72
C ASP A 195 -10.83 -0.81 8.65
N HIS A 196 -11.08 -0.84 9.95
CA HIS A 196 -10.06 -1.18 10.97
C HIS A 196 -10.20 -2.60 11.50
N VAL A 197 -11.01 -3.44 10.85
CA VAL A 197 -11.34 -4.80 11.31
C VAL A 197 -10.61 -5.85 10.47
N HIS A 198 -10.52 -5.61 9.15
CA HIS A 198 -9.98 -6.58 8.21
C HIS A 198 -8.46 -6.46 8.03
N GLY A 199 -7.81 -7.61 7.83
CA GLY A 199 -6.38 -7.68 7.52
C GLY A 199 -6.09 -7.35 6.05
N ALA A 200 -4.80 -7.24 5.71
CA ALA A 200 -4.36 -6.83 4.38
C ALA A 200 -4.90 -7.72 3.23
N ARG A 201 -5.08 -9.02 3.48
CA ARG A 201 -5.60 -9.99 2.50
C ARG A 201 -7.08 -9.75 2.21
N GLU A 202 -7.87 -9.56 3.26
CA GLU A 202 -9.29 -9.24 3.16
C GLU A 202 -9.49 -7.88 2.47
N LEU A 203 -8.72 -6.85 2.85
CA LEU A 203 -8.74 -5.54 2.19
C LEU A 203 -8.35 -5.61 0.72
N ALA A 204 -7.32 -6.38 0.36
CA ALA A 204 -6.95 -6.62 -1.03
C ALA A 204 -8.08 -7.30 -1.82
N THR A 205 -8.81 -8.22 -1.18
CA THR A 205 -9.99 -8.87 -1.78
C THR A 205 -11.15 -7.87 -1.95
N MET A 206 -11.39 -7.01 -0.96
CA MET A 206 -12.39 -5.94 -1.04
C MET A 206 -12.04 -4.95 -2.15
N ALA A 207 -10.76 -4.58 -2.31
CA ALA A 207 -10.34 -3.67 -3.36
C ALA A 207 -10.60 -4.23 -4.78
N VAL A 208 -10.38 -5.52 -5.01
CA VAL A 208 -10.75 -6.18 -6.28
C VAL A 208 -12.27 -6.24 -6.46
N LYS A 209 -13.05 -6.47 -5.39
CA LYS A 209 -14.52 -6.37 -5.44
C LYS A 209 -14.99 -4.97 -5.81
N SER A 210 -14.35 -3.93 -5.29
CA SER A 210 -14.65 -2.54 -5.64
C SER A 210 -14.41 -2.28 -7.12
N LEU A 211 -13.36 -2.86 -7.73
CA LEU A 211 -13.17 -2.78 -9.18
C LEU A 211 -14.35 -3.36 -9.95
N ILE A 212 -14.85 -4.53 -9.55
CA ILE A 212 -16.05 -5.16 -10.17
C ILE A 212 -17.25 -4.22 -10.07
N SER A 213 -17.51 -3.67 -8.87
CA SER A 213 -18.62 -2.72 -8.67
C SER A 213 -18.49 -1.46 -9.53
N ILE A 214 -17.26 -0.95 -9.72
CA ILE A 214 -16.99 0.19 -10.61
C ILE A 214 -17.32 -0.18 -12.06
N VAL A 215 -16.83 -1.32 -12.56
CA VAL A 215 -17.11 -1.78 -13.94
C VAL A 215 -18.61 -1.98 -14.15
N ALA A 216 -19.31 -2.61 -13.20
CA ALA A 216 -20.75 -2.85 -13.28
C ALA A 216 -21.57 -1.55 -13.34
N ASN A 217 -21.20 -0.54 -12.54
CA ASN A 217 -21.86 0.77 -12.55
C ASN A 217 -21.63 1.51 -13.87
N GLU A 218 -20.41 1.48 -14.40
CA GLU A 218 -20.06 2.16 -15.66
C GLU A 218 -20.68 1.49 -16.89
N ARG A 219 -20.80 0.16 -16.86
CA ARG A 219 -21.52 -0.60 -17.88
C ARG A 219 -22.99 -0.17 -17.99
N GLN A 220 -23.66 0.05 -16.86
CA GLN A 220 -25.06 0.51 -16.85
C GLN A 220 -25.23 1.92 -17.43
N ALA A 221 -24.20 2.76 -17.33
CA ALA A 221 -24.21 4.13 -17.83
C ALA A 221 -23.81 4.27 -19.31
N SER A 222 -23.31 3.20 -19.95
CA SER A 222 -22.79 3.24 -21.32
C SER A 222 -23.85 2.82 -22.35
N GLU A 223 -24.17 3.69 -23.33
CA GLU A 223 -25.22 3.44 -24.33
C GLU A 223 -24.72 2.91 -25.69
N ARG A 224 -23.40 2.84 -25.91
CA ARG A 224 -22.65 2.17 -27.01
C ARG A 224 -21.21 2.69 -26.98
N SER A 225 -20.21 1.83 -27.06
CA SER A 225 -18.80 2.23 -26.96
C SER A 225 -18.08 2.05 -28.31
N THR A 226 -17.51 3.13 -28.85
CA THR A 226 -16.54 3.01 -29.94
C THR A 226 -15.22 2.41 -29.42
N PRO A 227 -14.33 1.88 -30.29
CA PRO A 227 -13.01 1.46 -29.86
C PRO A 227 -12.24 2.56 -29.12
N GLU A 228 -12.37 3.83 -29.54
CA GLU A 228 -11.77 4.97 -28.85
C GLU A 228 -12.37 5.19 -27.46
N ASP A 229 -13.68 5.01 -27.29
CA ASP A 229 -14.34 5.11 -25.98
C ASP A 229 -13.88 4.00 -25.02
N ILE A 230 -13.62 2.79 -25.53
CA ILE A 230 -13.10 1.67 -24.73
C ILE A 230 -11.68 1.97 -24.25
N VAL A 231 -10.82 2.52 -25.11
CA VAL A 231 -9.46 2.93 -24.72
C VAL A 231 -9.52 4.01 -23.65
N ARG A 232 -10.34 5.06 -23.83
CA ARG A 232 -10.51 6.12 -22.82
C ARG A 232 -11.07 5.60 -21.50
N TRP A 233 -12.06 4.71 -21.59
CA TRP A 233 -12.63 4.05 -20.42
C TRP A 233 -11.55 3.26 -19.67
N TRP A 234 -10.74 2.47 -20.36
CA TRP A 234 -9.66 1.68 -19.76
C TRP A 234 -8.64 2.57 -19.05
N GLU A 235 -8.25 3.69 -19.65
CA GLU A 235 -7.35 4.66 -19.01
C GLU A 235 -7.97 5.29 -17.75
N SER A 236 -9.26 5.64 -17.82
CA SER A 236 -10.00 6.10 -16.65
C SER A 236 -10.08 5.01 -15.57
N PHE A 237 -10.37 3.76 -15.94
CA PHE A 237 -10.48 2.62 -15.04
C PHE A 237 -9.13 2.31 -14.36
N ARG A 238 -8.01 2.38 -15.10
CA ARG A 238 -6.66 2.28 -14.55
C ARG A 238 -6.38 3.35 -13.51
N LEU A 239 -6.81 4.59 -13.74
CA LEU A 239 -6.67 5.67 -12.75
C LEU A 239 -7.50 5.40 -11.49
N LYS A 240 -8.74 4.90 -11.63
CA LYS A 240 -9.57 4.51 -10.48
C LYS A 240 -8.92 3.39 -9.67
N ALA A 241 -8.39 2.39 -10.36
CA ALA A 241 -7.64 1.30 -9.74
C ALA A 241 -6.35 1.76 -9.05
N PHE A 242 -5.66 2.77 -9.60
CA PHE A 242 -4.52 3.41 -8.94
C PHE A 242 -4.91 4.02 -7.59
N HIS A 243 -6.07 4.69 -7.52
CA HIS A 243 -6.57 5.23 -6.25
C HIS A 243 -6.86 4.13 -5.22
N LEU A 244 -7.44 3.01 -5.62
CA LEU A 244 -7.64 1.87 -4.73
C LEU A 244 -6.30 1.26 -4.27
N ALA A 245 -5.31 1.16 -5.17
CA ALA A 245 -4.01 0.56 -4.87
C ALA A 245 -3.12 1.41 -3.96
N VAL A 246 -3.10 2.73 -4.18
CA VAL A 246 -2.12 3.64 -3.58
C VAL A 246 -2.72 4.55 -2.52
N ASN A 247 -3.96 5.00 -2.71
CA ASN A 247 -4.57 6.06 -1.91
C ASN A 247 -5.60 5.56 -0.89
N ALA A 248 -6.10 4.33 -1.03
CA ALA A 248 -7.09 3.78 -0.09
C ALA A 248 -6.48 3.45 1.28
N ARG A 249 -5.45 2.58 1.37
CA ARG A 249 -4.80 2.27 2.66
C ARG A 249 -3.28 2.16 2.53
N PRO A 250 -2.55 3.28 2.67
CA PRO A 250 -1.09 3.29 2.49
C PRO A 250 -0.32 2.31 3.38
N SER A 251 -0.72 2.12 4.64
CA SER A 251 -0.05 1.21 5.59
C SER A 251 -0.13 -0.27 5.19
N MET A 252 -1.19 -0.67 4.47
CA MET A 252 -1.38 -2.03 3.96
C MET A 252 -1.29 -2.11 2.43
N GLY A 253 -0.66 -1.10 1.81
CA GLY A 253 -0.70 -0.87 0.36
C GLY A 253 -0.07 -1.98 -0.48
N ALA A 254 0.88 -2.75 0.05
CA ALA A 254 1.58 -3.78 -0.73
C ALA A 254 0.64 -4.90 -1.22
N ALA A 255 -0.15 -5.50 -0.32
CA ALA A 255 -1.07 -6.58 -0.69
C ALA A 255 -2.18 -6.07 -1.62
N MET A 256 -2.73 -4.88 -1.34
CA MET A 256 -3.76 -4.27 -2.17
C MET A 256 -3.23 -3.92 -3.56
N SER A 257 -2.06 -3.29 -3.63
CA SER A 257 -1.40 -2.94 -4.89
C SER A 257 -1.09 -4.20 -5.71
N SER A 258 -0.49 -5.23 -5.09
CA SER A 258 -0.23 -6.51 -5.76
C SER A 258 -1.49 -7.15 -6.33
N ALA A 259 -2.58 -7.16 -5.55
CA ALA A 259 -3.86 -7.73 -5.99
C ALA A 259 -4.47 -6.94 -7.17
N ILE A 260 -4.49 -5.62 -7.09
CA ILE A 260 -5.04 -4.75 -8.14
C ILE A 260 -4.20 -4.85 -9.41
N VAL A 261 -2.88 -4.81 -9.29
CA VAL A 261 -1.96 -4.89 -10.44
C VAL A 261 -2.10 -6.24 -11.15
N ALA A 262 -2.20 -7.34 -10.40
CA ALA A 262 -2.47 -8.65 -10.98
C ALA A 262 -3.85 -8.72 -11.67
N ALA A 263 -4.89 -8.15 -11.04
CA ALA A 263 -6.23 -8.11 -11.61
C ALA A 263 -6.30 -7.29 -12.91
N LEU A 264 -5.60 -6.13 -12.95
CA LEU A 264 -5.53 -5.29 -14.14
C LEU A 264 -4.71 -5.92 -15.27
N ARG A 265 -3.66 -6.68 -14.95
CA ARG A 265 -2.91 -7.46 -15.96
C ARG A 265 -3.84 -8.42 -16.68
N ASP A 266 -4.58 -9.23 -15.93
CA ASP A 266 -5.48 -10.24 -16.49
C ASP A 266 -6.63 -9.56 -17.24
N ALA A 267 -7.16 -8.44 -16.74
CA ALA A 267 -8.21 -7.68 -17.42
C ALA A 267 -7.73 -7.00 -18.73
N LYS A 268 -6.47 -6.56 -18.80
CA LYS A 268 -5.90 -5.87 -19.97
C LYS A 268 -5.93 -6.73 -21.24
N GLU A 269 -5.88 -8.05 -21.09
CA GLU A 269 -5.93 -8.99 -22.22
C GLU A 269 -7.24 -8.84 -23.02
N HIS A 270 -8.32 -8.38 -22.37
CA HIS A 270 -9.65 -8.22 -22.98
C HIS A 270 -9.90 -6.83 -23.61
N ILE A 271 -8.92 -5.91 -23.54
CA ILE A 271 -9.07 -4.53 -24.05
C ILE A 271 -8.65 -4.40 -25.53
N ASN A 272 -7.77 -5.27 -26.01
CA ASN A 272 -7.13 -5.14 -27.32
C ASN A 272 -7.89 -5.83 -28.45
N GLU A 273 -8.95 -6.56 -28.15
CA GLU A 273 -9.72 -7.28 -29.15
C GLU A 273 -10.93 -6.44 -29.56
N ALA A 274 -11.24 -6.40 -30.86
CA ALA A 274 -12.44 -5.76 -31.40
C ALA A 274 -13.70 -6.57 -31.03
N GLU A 275 -13.82 -6.90 -29.75
CA GLU A 275 -14.77 -7.81 -29.16
C GLU A 275 -16.03 -7.06 -28.73
N GLU A 276 -17.17 -7.67 -28.99
CA GLU A 276 -18.42 -7.25 -28.37
C GLU A 276 -18.33 -7.51 -26.85
N ASP A 277 -18.82 -6.55 -26.07
CA ASP A 277 -19.02 -6.63 -24.61
C ASP A 277 -17.75 -6.69 -23.72
N VAL A 278 -16.77 -5.80 -23.99
CA VAL A 278 -15.53 -5.64 -23.21
C VAL A 278 -15.77 -5.50 -21.70
N PHE A 279 -16.81 -4.77 -21.28
CA PHE A 279 -17.13 -4.58 -19.87
C PHE A 279 -17.40 -5.90 -19.15
N THR A 280 -18.20 -6.80 -19.75
CA THR A 280 -18.48 -8.12 -19.19
C THR A 280 -17.22 -8.97 -19.08
N LYS A 281 -16.34 -8.93 -20.09
CA LYS A 281 -15.10 -9.73 -20.05
C LYS A 281 -14.13 -9.25 -18.98
N VAL A 282 -14.02 -7.94 -18.80
CA VAL A 282 -13.25 -7.38 -17.69
C VAL A 282 -13.87 -7.80 -16.36
N GLU A 283 -15.20 -7.71 -16.21
CA GLU A 283 -15.93 -8.16 -15.02
C GLU A 283 -15.65 -9.65 -14.70
N GLU A 284 -15.81 -10.54 -15.68
CA GLU A 284 -15.54 -11.98 -15.57
C GLU A 284 -14.07 -12.29 -15.22
N SER A 285 -13.12 -11.52 -15.77
CA SER A 285 -11.69 -11.66 -15.47
C SER A 285 -11.38 -11.25 -14.03
N LEU A 286 -12.01 -10.18 -13.52
CA LEU A 286 -11.92 -9.76 -12.12
C LEU A 286 -12.57 -10.78 -11.18
N GLU A 287 -13.73 -11.36 -11.53
CA GLU A 287 -14.38 -12.42 -10.77
C GLU A 287 -13.53 -13.70 -10.70
N THR A 288 -12.88 -14.05 -11.81
CA THR A 288 -11.90 -15.14 -11.86
C THR A 288 -10.73 -14.89 -10.91
N THR A 289 -10.26 -13.64 -10.85
CA THR A 289 -9.23 -13.22 -9.90
C THR A 289 -9.69 -13.41 -8.45
N LEU A 290 -10.93 -13.03 -8.11
CA LEU A 290 -11.49 -13.26 -6.77
C LEU A 290 -11.57 -14.74 -6.41
N THR A 291 -11.98 -15.59 -7.36
CA THR A 291 -12.05 -17.04 -7.15
C THR A 291 -10.67 -17.62 -6.85
N LYS A 292 -9.66 -17.28 -7.67
CA LYS A 292 -8.26 -17.68 -7.45
C LYS A 292 -7.73 -17.21 -6.10
N ARG A 293 -8.08 -16.00 -5.66
CA ARG A 293 -7.71 -15.43 -4.35
C ARG A 293 -8.36 -16.18 -3.19
N GLY A 294 -9.60 -16.62 -3.34
CA GLY A 294 -10.30 -17.42 -2.33
C GLY A 294 -9.59 -18.74 -2.01
N GLU A 295 -8.83 -19.29 -2.96
CA GLU A 295 -8.09 -20.54 -2.81
C GLU A 295 -6.67 -20.39 -2.26
N VAL A 296 -6.11 -19.17 -2.24
CA VAL A 296 -4.70 -18.93 -1.86
C VAL A 296 -4.40 -19.47 -0.47
N SER A 297 -5.24 -19.15 0.53
CA SER A 297 -5.02 -19.59 1.92
C SER A 297 -5.02 -21.12 2.05
N LYS A 298 -5.86 -21.81 1.26
CA LYS A 298 -5.88 -23.27 1.20
C LYS A 298 -4.56 -23.79 0.63
N ARG A 299 -4.09 -23.24 -0.49
CA ARG A 299 -2.81 -23.64 -1.09
C ARG A 299 -1.62 -23.39 -0.15
N VAL A 300 -1.56 -22.24 0.52
CA VAL A 300 -0.51 -21.99 1.55
C VAL A 300 -0.54 -23.07 2.63
N SER A 301 -1.74 -23.45 3.09
CA SER A 301 -1.92 -24.50 4.11
C SER A 301 -1.49 -25.89 3.62
N GLU A 302 -1.75 -26.21 2.35
CA GLU A 302 -1.26 -27.43 1.69
C GLU A 302 0.27 -27.44 1.60
N GLN A 303 0.88 -26.34 1.18
CA GLN A 303 2.35 -26.21 1.07
C GLN A 303 3.03 -26.28 2.44
N PHE A 304 2.44 -25.69 3.48
CA PHE A 304 2.97 -25.82 4.84
C PHE A 304 2.89 -27.25 5.37
N SER A 305 1.78 -27.96 5.10
CA SER A 305 1.65 -29.38 5.45
C SER A 305 2.72 -30.23 4.74
N ALA A 306 2.94 -29.99 3.44
CA ALA A 306 3.99 -30.66 2.66
C ALA A 306 5.39 -30.35 3.21
N PHE A 307 5.65 -29.10 3.60
CA PHE A 307 6.90 -28.68 4.24
C PHE A 307 7.16 -29.43 5.55
N LEU A 308 6.16 -29.52 6.44
CA LEU A 308 6.30 -30.27 7.70
C LEU A 308 6.59 -31.74 7.45
N GLN A 309 5.89 -32.36 6.49
CA GLN A 309 6.14 -33.74 6.11
C GLN A 309 7.57 -33.94 5.61
N GLN A 310 8.05 -33.07 4.71
CA GLN A 310 9.41 -33.19 4.18
C GLN A 310 10.49 -33.05 5.26
N LYS A 311 10.31 -32.13 6.22
CA LYS A 311 11.33 -31.82 7.23
C LYS A 311 11.30 -32.73 8.45
N PHE A 312 10.12 -33.25 8.80
CA PHE A 312 9.91 -34.02 10.04
C PHE A 312 9.44 -35.46 9.79
N GLN A 313 9.54 -35.97 8.56
CA GLN A 313 9.30 -37.38 8.26
C GLN A 313 10.21 -38.30 9.09
N ALA A 314 9.62 -39.41 9.56
CA ALA A 314 10.38 -40.49 10.20
C ALA A 314 11.32 -41.14 9.17
N GLN A 315 12.61 -41.23 9.51
CA GLN A 315 13.59 -41.99 8.72
C GLN A 315 13.12 -43.45 8.57
N PRO A 316 13.17 -44.05 7.35
CA PRO A 316 12.84 -45.47 7.17
C PRO A 316 13.80 -46.34 8.01
N GLY A 317 13.32 -46.90 9.12
CA GLY A 317 14.10 -47.78 10.01
C GLY A 317 14.46 -47.20 11.39
N GLY A 318 14.09 -45.94 11.68
CA GLY A 318 14.12 -45.41 13.06
C GLY A 318 12.87 -45.84 13.83
N LYS A 319 13.01 -46.19 15.12
CA LYS A 319 11.85 -46.44 16.00
C LYS A 319 10.84 -45.30 15.84
N GLU A 320 9.57 -45.64 15.62
CA GLU A 320 8.43 -44.70 15.67
C GLU A 320 8.51 -43.91 16.99
N ASN A 321 9.09 -42.72 16.95
CA ASN A 321 8.89 -41.76 18.02
C ASN A 321 7.81 -40.82 17.51
N ASN A 322 6.66 -40.84 18.18
CA ASN A 322 5.71 -39.73 18.27
C ASN A 322 6.46 -38.46 18.69
N LYS A 323 7.21 -37.84 17.78
CA LYS A 323 7.97 -36.63 18.08
C LYS A 323 7.01 -35.46 17.92
N THR A 324 6.54 -34.93 19.05
CA THR A 324 5.83 -33.65 19.09
C THR A 324 6.72 -32.56 18.50
N ILE A 325 6.21 -31.85 17.48
CA ILE A 325 6.87 -30.68 16.91
C ILE A 325 6.57 -29.49 17.81
N ARG A 326 7.61 -28.86 18.35
CA ARG A 326 7.46 -27.67 19.19
C ARG A 326 7.60 -26.42 18.36
N ILE A 327 6.55 -25.62 18.33
CA ILE A 327 6.44 -24.42 17.50
C ILE A 327 6.30 -23.21 18.41
N LEU A 328 7.10 -22.17 18.20
CA LEU A 328 6.89 -20.85 18.80
C LEU A 328 6.33 -19.89 17.76
N THR A 329 5.30 -19.13 18.12
CA THR A 329 4.70 -18.08 17.29
C THR A 329 4.30 -16.88 18.15
N LEU A 330 3.94 -15.78 17.49
CA LEU A 330 3.38 -14.59 18.10
C LEU A 330 2.33 -13.95 17.16
N SER A 331 1.65 -12.93 17.65
CA SER A 331 0.59 -12.20 16.96
C SER A 331 -0.62 -13.08 16.62
N SER A 332 -1.53 -12.55 15.81
CA SER A 332 -2.71 -13.25 15.30
C SER A 332 -2.69 -13.36 13.78
N SER A 333 -2.00 -14.38 13.27
CA SER A 333 -1.98 -14.70 11.85
C SER A 333 -3.06 -15.71 11.48
N SER A 334 -4.02 -15.29 10.65
CA SER A 334 -5.03 -16.21 10.08
C SER A 334 -4.39 -17.27 9.19
N THR A 335 -3.32 -16.94 8.46
CA THR A 335 -2.55 -17.85 7.61
C THR A 335 -1.88 -18.96 8.43
N ILE A 336 -1.20 -18.62 9.54
CA ILE A 336 -0.61 -19.63 10.45
C ILE A 336 -1.70 -20.51 11.06
N LYS A 337 -2.83 -19.90 11.49
CA LYS A 337 -3.96 -20.64 12.08
C LYS A 337 -4.49 -21.71 11.13
N ALA A 338 -4.78 -21.31 9.88
CA ALA A 338 -5.28 -22.21 8.84
C ALA A 338 -4.27 -23.31 8.51
N ALA A 339 -2.99 -22.96 8.40
CA ALA A 339 -1.91 -23.89 8.08
C ALA A 339 -1.72 -24.97 9.17
N ILE A 340 -1.77 -24.59 10.46
CA ILE A 340 -1.67 -25.53 11.58
C ILE A 340 -2.86 -26.50 11.60
N LEU A 341 -4.09 -25.97 11.47
CA LEU A 341 -5.30 -26.79 11.45
C LEU A 341 -5.29 -27.78 10.28
N HIS A 342 -4.94 -27.31 9.09
CA HIS A 342 -4.83 -28.15 7.90
C HIS A 342 -3.75 -29.23 8.05
N ALA A 343 -2.58 -28.91 8.60
CA ALA A 343 -1.52 -29.89 8.81
C ALA A 343 -1.93 -30.99 9.81
N LEU A 344 -2.64 -30.62 10.88
CA LEU A 344 -3.18 -31.57 11.85
C LEU A 344 -4.28 -32.45 11.26
N ASP A 345 -5.16 -31.90 10.42
CA ASP A 345 -6.22 -32.66 9.73
C ASP A 345 -5.62 -33.63 8.70
N ALA A 346 -4.65 -33.17 7.91
CA ALA A 346 -4.01 -33.96 6.87
C ALA A 346 -3.12 -35.11 7.40
N ASN A 347 -2.68 -35.05 8.66
CA ASN A 347 -1.83 -36.07 9.27
C ASN A 347 -2.27 -36.40 10.71
N SER A 348 -2.95 -37.54 10.90
CA SER A 348 -3.43 -38.00 12.20
C SER A 348 -2.33 -38.38 13.20
N SER A 349 -1.09 -38.62 12.73
CA SER A 349 0.06 -38.92 13.59
C SER A 349 0.82 -37.66 14.05
N LEU A 350 0.49 -36.49 13.47
CA LEU A 350 1.15 -35.23 13.80
C LEU A 350 0.70 -34.75 15.18
N MET A 351 1.68 -34.48 16.05
CA MET A 351 1.53 -33.88 17.37
C MET A 351 2.23 -32.51 17.37
N ILE A 352 1.54 -31.46 17.82
CA ILE A 352 2.08 -30.08 17.87
C ILE A 352 1.98 -29.55 19.30
N GLU A 353 3.08 -29.01 19.81
CA GLU A 353 3.09 -28.12 20.97
C GLU A 353 3.29 -26.69 20.47
N LEU A 354 2.24 -25.87 20.54
CA LEU A 354 2.22 -24.50 20.07
C LEU A 354 2.41 -23.53 21.24
N ARG A 355 3.56 -22.85 21.26
CA ARG A 355 3.93 -21.84 22.24
C ARG A 355 3.69 -20.46 21.64
N ILE A 356 2.87 -19.66 22.31
CA ILE A 356 2.35 -18.40 21.79
C ILE A 356 2.78 -17.29 22.73
N LEU A 357 3.43 -16.27 22.20
CA LEU A 357 3.68 -15.02 22.90
C LEU A 357 2.43 -14.12 22.81
N GLU A 358 2.03 -13.51 23.92
CA GLU A 358 0.75 -12.77 24.02
C GLU A 358 0.64 -11.59 23.04
N SER A 359 1.76 -10.96 22.66
CA SER A 359 1.88 -9.85 21.72
C SER A 359 1.21 -8.57 22.22
N ARG A 360 1.88 -7.86 23.14
CA ARG A 360 1.45 -6.51 23.56
C ARG A 360 1.57 -5.51 22.40
N PRO A 361 0.78 -4.42 22.41
CA PRO A 361 -0.14 -4.02 23.49
C PRO A 361 -1.54 -4.65 23.42
N LEU A 362 -2.01 -5.09 22.26
CA LEU A 362 -3.40 -5.55 22.06
C LEU A 362 -3.61 -7.03 22.42
N CYS A 363 -2.54 -7.75 22.77
CA CYS A 363 -2.56 -9.14 23.14
C CYS A 363 -3.09 -10.05 22.01
N GLU A 364 -2.68 -9.77 20.77
CA GLU A 364 -3.15 -10.50 19.59
C GLU A 364 -2.88 -12.01 19.68
N GLY A 365 -1.77 -12.44 20.30
CA GLY A 365 -1.46 -13.86 20.51
C GLY A 365 -2.47 -14.58 21.42
N ALA A 366 -3.02 -13.88 22.42
CA ALA A 366 -4.11 -14.42 23.24
C ALA A 366 -5.40 -14.56 22.41
N SER A 367 -5.68 -13.59 21.55
CA SER A 367 -6.81 -13.64 20.62
C SER A 367 -6.67 -14.76 19.59
N PHE A 368 -5.46 -15.00 19.11
CA PHE A 368 -5.13 -16.13 18.24
C PHE A 368 -5.40 -17.47 18.93
N ALA A 369 -4.92 -17.65 20.17
CA ALA A 369 -5.15 -18.86 20.94
C ALA A 369 -6.65 -19.14 21.11
N LYS A 370 -7.43 -18.11 21.47
CA LYS A 370 -8.89 -18.18 21.55
C LYS A 370 -9.50 -18.65 20.23
N ALA A 371 -9.22 -17.93 19.13
CA ALA A 371 -9.77 -18.23 17.82
C ALA A 371 -9.39 -19.64 17.33
N LEU A 372 -8.17 -20.10 17.61
CA LEU A 372 -7.72 -21.45 17.28
C LEU A 372 -8.53 -22.50 18.05
N THR A 373 -8.71 -22.34 19.36
CA THR A 373 -9.49 -23.28 20.17
C THR A 373 -10.98 -23.33 19.80
N GLU A 374 -11.57 -22.18 19.42
CA GLU A 374 -12.96 -22.13 18.94
C GLU A 374 -13.13 -22.89 17.62
N GLU A 375 -12.19 -22.76 16.67
CA GLU A 375 -12.25 -23.51 15.41
C GLU A 375 -12.04 -25.03 15.61
N VAL A 376 -11.13 -25.43 16.51
CA VAL A 376 -10.97 -26.86 16.87
C VAL A 376 -12.28 -27.42 17.42
N GLY A 377 -12.94 -26.71 18.34
CA GLY A 377 -14.22 -27.15 18.91
C GLY A 377 -15.34 -27.31 17.86
N LYS A 378 -15.38 -26.44 16.83
CA LYS A 378 -16.33 -26.57 15.72
C LYS A 378 -16.07 -27.84 14.89
N LEU A 379 -14.81 -28.13 14.57
CA LEU A 379 -14.43 -29.31 13.78
C LEU A 379 -14.75 -30.63 14.49
N GLU A 380 -14.62 -30.68 15.81
CA GLU A 380 -14.84 -31.90 16.60
C GLU A 380 -16.31 -32.29 16.70
N THR A 381 -17.23 -31.33 16.74
CA THR A 381 -18.68 -31.64 16.71
C THR A 381 -19.14 -32.36 15.43
N ALA A 382 -18.29 -32.41 14.40
CA ALA A 382 -18.60 -33.05 13.11
C ALA A 382 -18.02 -34.47 12.93
N GLN A 383 -17.12 -34.97 13.80
CA GLN A 383 -16.46 -36.29 13.61
C GLN A 383 -16.32 -37.08 14.93
N ALA A 384 -17.11 -38.14 15.10
CA ALA A 384 -17.28 -38.84 16.39
C ALA A 384 -16.34 -40.04 16.67
N GLU A 385 -15.38 -40.41 15.80
CA GLU A 385 -14.70 -41.72 15.93
C GLU A 385 -13.16 -41.75 15.68
N ARG A 386 -12.43 -40.64 15.85
CA ARG A 386 -10.94 -40.62 15.74
C ARG A 386 -10.29 -39.82 16.87
N THR A 387 -8.99 -40.06 17.12
CA THR A 387 -8.13 -39.17 17.92
C THR A 387 -8.30 -37.74 17.40
N THR A 388 -8.84 -36.86 18.24
CA THR A 388 -9.29 -35.55 17.77
C THR A 388 -8.10 -34.59 17.62
N ILE A 389 -8.34 -33.42 17.03
CA ILE A 389 -7.30 -32.39 16.95
C ILE A 389 -6.93 -31.91 18.36
N GLN A 390 -7.89 -31.85 19.30
CA GLN A 390 -7.64 -31.49 20.69
C GLN A 390 -6.57 -32.36 21.36
N ASP A 391 -6.58 -33.68 21.14
CA ASP A 391 -5.60 -34.59 21.75
C ASP A 391 -4.17 -34.39 21.22
N ARG A 392 -4.03 -33.75 20.06
CA ARG A 392 -2.77 -33.63 19.31
C ARG A 392 -2.20 -32.23 19.28
N LEU A 393 -2.95 -31.24 19.75
CA LEU A 393 -2.55 -29.84 19.81
C LEU A 393 -2.49 -29.36 21.26
N GLN A 394 -1.27 -29.21 21.77
CA GLN A 394 -1.03 -28.59 23.07
C GLN A 394 -0.73 -27.10 22.87
N ILE A 395 -1.44 -26.20 23.57
CA ILE A 395 -1.21 -24.76 23.49
C ILE A 395 -0.62 -24.25 24.81
N VAL A 396 0.45 -23.45 24.72
CA VAL A 396 1.07 -22.73 25.85
C VAL A 396 1.10 -21.25 25.50
N LEU A 397 0.43 -20.41 26.29
CA LEU A 397 0.43 -18.96 26.12
C LEU A 397 1.27 -18.31 27.24
N ALA A 398 2.15 -17.37 26.90
CA ALA A 398 2.90 -16.61 27.88
C ALA A 398 3.17 -15.17 27.43
N THR A 399 3.70 -14.37 28.35
CA THR A 399 4.09 -12.98 28.07
C THR A 399 5.24 -12.90 27.08
N ASP A 400 5.33 -11.80 26.33
CA ASP A 400 6.42 -11.58 25.37
C ASP A 400 7.80 -11.63 26.05
N ALA A 401 7.89 -11.12 27.28
CA ALA A 401 9.10 -11.16 28.10
C ALA A 401 9.58 -12.58 28.44
N SER A 402 8.70 -13.59 28.32
CA SER A 402 9.03 -14.99 28.61
C SER A 402 9.66 -15.72 27.42
N VAL A 403 9.96 -15.04 26.31
CA VAL A 403 10.46 -15.66 25.08
C VAL A 403 11.75 -16.48 25.27
N GLY A 404 12.65 -16.06 26.17
CA GLY A 404 13.85 -16.84 26.49
C GLY A 404 13.59 -18.18 27.19
N LEU A 405 12.45 -18.31 27.87
CA LEU A 405 12.00 -19.55 28.50
C LEU A 405 11.21 -20.40 27.50
N LEU A 406 10.27 -19.77 26.78
CA LEU A 406 9.43 -20.45 25.79
C LEU A 406 10.19 -20.91 24.55
N GLY A 407 11.29 -20.25 24.20
CA GLY A 407 12.11 -20.59 23.04
C GLY A 407 13.01 -21.81 23.23
N ARG A 408 13.12 -22.37 24.46
CA ARG A 408 13.97 -23.53 24.74
C ARG A 408 13.41 -24.79 24.08
N ASP A 409 14.26 -25.59 23.44
CA ASP A 409 13.88 -26.87 22.83
C ASP A 409 12.76 -26.77 21.78
N VAL A 410 12.58 -25.59 21.17
CA VAL A 410 11.66 -25.35 20.04
C VAL A 410 12.30 -25.88 18.76
N ASP A 411 11.51 -26.59 17.95
CA ASP A 411 11.95 -27.07 16.63
C ASP A 411 11.76 -25.98 15.56
N LEU A 412 10.68 -25.20 15.65
CA LEU A 412 10.31 -24.15 14.69
C LEU A 412 9.91 -22.83 15.37
N VAL A 413 10.42 -21.71 14.89
CA VAL A 413 9.77 -20.41 15.05
C VAL A 413 8.98 -20.13 13.79
N ILE A 414 7.68 -19.91 13.90
CA ILE A 414 6.83 -19.54 12.77
C ILE A 414 6.39 -18.10 12.94
N ILE A 415 6.59 -17.29 11.91
CA ILE A 415 6.14 -15.91 11.83
C ILE A 415 5.29 -15.70 10.58
N GLY A 416 4.37 -14.75 10.65
CA GLY A 416 3.66 -14.26 9.47
C GLY A 416 4.50 -13.20 8.75
N ALA A 417 3.89 -12.55 7.75
CA ALA A 417 4.43 -11.35 7.15
C ALA A 417 3.34 -10.32 6.84
N ASP A 418 3.59 -9.09 7.26
CA ASP A 418 2.87 -7.92 6.77
C ASP A 418 3.49 -7.39 5.47
N ARG A 419 4.81 -7.54 5.35
CA ARG A 419 5.59 -7.23 4.15
C ARG A 419 6.88 -8.04 4.10
N ILE A 420 7.31 -8.41 2.90
CA ILE A 420 8.62 -9.02 2.64
C ILE A 420 9.39 -8.11 1.70
N SER A 421 10.62 -7.72 2.06
CA SER A 421 11.48 -6.88 1.22
C SER A 421 12.00 -7.66 0.01
N GLU A 422 12.55 -6.98 -0.99
CA GLU A 422 13.25 -7.63 -2.12
C GLU A 422 14.39 -8.54 -1.63
N ALA A 423 15.08 -8.16 -0.55
CA ALA A 423 16.16 -8.95 0.03
C ALA A 423 15.67 -10.15 0.86
N GLY A 424 14.36 -10.26 1.11
CA GLY A 424 13.75 -11.29 1.95
C GLY A 424 13.58 -10.89 3.43
N ASP A 425 13.86 -9.64 3.81
CA ASP A 425 13.57 -9.21 5.19
C ASP A 425 12.07 -9.28 5.44
N VAL A 426 11.67 -9.76 6.62
CA VAL A 426 10.26 -9.96 6.96
C VAL A 426 9.82 -8.89 7.94
N SER A 427 8.93 -8.00 7.52
CA SER A 427 8.20 -7.11 8.41
C SER A 427 7.01 -7.86 9.00
N ASN A 428 6.98 -8.00 10.31
CA ASN A 428 5.90 -8.64 11.06
C ASN A 428 5.73 -7.95 12.42
N LYS A 429 4.70 -8.32 13.18
CA LYS A 429 4.41 -7.75 14.51
C LYS A 429 5.68 -7.62 15.38
N THR A 430 5.85 -6.46 16.01
CA THR A 430 6.89 -6.21 17.02
C THR A 430 6.90 -7.31 18.10
N GLY A 431 8.08 -7.80 18.43
CA GLY A 431 8.34 -9.04 19.15
C GLY A 431 8.88 -10.17 18.27
N SER A 432 8.72 -10.09 16.94
CA SER A 432 9.22 -11.08 15.97
C SER A 432 10.74 -11.19 15.94
N LEU A 433 11.47 -10.08 15.88
CA LEU A 433 12.93 -10.09 15.82
C LEU A 433 13.53 -10.60 17.14
N PRO A 434 13.12 -10.10 18.33
CA PRO A 434 13.53 -10.67 19.60
C PRO A 434 13.23 -12.17 19.71
N ALA A 435 12.06 -12.63 19.23
CA ALA A 435 11.71 -14.05 19.27
C ALA A 435 12.63 -14.90 18.40
N VAL A 436 12.87 -14.48 17.17
CA VAL A 436 13.78 -15.17 16.23
C VAL A 436 15.21 -15.25 16.79
N LEU A 437 15.76 -14.11 17.22
CA LEU A 437 17.14 -14.05 17.75
C LEU A 437 17.28 -14.86 19.03
N THR A 438 16.33 -14.72 19.95
CA THR A 438 16.36 -15.44 21.23
C THR A 438 16.25 -16.93 21.02
N CYS A 439 15.32 -17.40 20.18
CA CYS A 439 15.16 -18.83 19.87
C CYS A 439 16.41 -19.41 19.22
N LYS A 440 17.03 -18.71 18.25
CA LYS A 440 18.31 -19.16 17.67
C LYS A 440 19.39 -19.26 18.73
N GLN A 441 19.49 -18.28 19.63
CA GLN A 441 20.48 -18.28 20.70
C GLN A 441 20.26 -19.43 21.71
N VAL A 442 19.05 -19.60 22.24
CA VAL A 442 18.79 -20.59 23.31
C VAL A 442 18.75 -22.03 22.81
N THR A 443 18.60 -22.25 21.51
CA THR A 443 18.65 -23.57 20.87
C THR A 443 20.01 -23.89 20.24
N GLY A 444 21.01 -23.00 20.37
CA GLY A 444 22.32 -23.16 19.74
C GLY A 444 22.25 -23.20 18.20
N GLY A 445 21.28 -22.51 17.61
CA GLY A 445 21.06 -22.43 16.16
C GLY A 445 20.32 -23.62 15.55
N SER A 446 19.84 -24.57 16.37
CA SER A 446 19.15 -25.77 15.86
C SER A 446 17.69 -25.50 15.42
N VAL A 447 17.06 -24.46 15.96
CA VAL A 447 15.71 -24.03 15.55
C VAL A 447 15.69 -23.53 14.11
N ARG A 448 14.60 -23.81 13.39
CA ARG A 448 14.34 -23.23 12.06
C ARG A 448 13.31 -22.12 12.14
N VAL A 449 13.58 -21.02 11.47
CA VAL A 449 12.66 -19.89 11.36
C VAL A 449 11.92 -19.99 10.03
N VAL A 450 10.59 -20.04 10.09
CA VAL A 450 9.72 -20.19 8.92
C VAL A 450 8.80 -18.99 8.84
N CYS A 451 8.92 -18.24 7.75
CA CYS A 451 7.93 -17.22 7.37
C CYS A 451 6.82 -17.90 6.58
N ILE A 452 5.57 -17.83 7.06
CA ILE A 452 4.40 -18.31 6.33
C ILE A 452 3.58 -17.10 5.90
N SER A 453 3.46 -16.89 4.59
CA SER A 453 2.66 -15.80 4.03
C SER A 453 2.21 -16.12 2.62
N GLU A 454 1.18 -15.41 2.16
CA GLU A 454 0.89 -15.30 0.73
C GLU A 454 2.02 -14.55 0.01
N ALA A 455 2.28 -14.90 -1.25
CA ALA A 455 3.34 -14.27 -2.03
C ALA A 455 3.05 -12.78 -2.35
N GLU A 456 1.79 -12.34 -2.26
CA GLU A 456 1.39 -10.95 -2.45
C GLU A 456 1.98 -9.97 -1.42
N LYS A 457 2.54 -10.51 -0.32
CA LYS A 457 3.24 -9.75 0.71
C LYS A 457 4.65 -9.35 0.29
N ILE A 458 5.18 -9.91 -0.79
CA ILE A 458 6.46 -9.52 -1.38
C ILE A 458 6.29 -8.15 -2.03
N ALA A 459 7.03 -7.18 -1.52
CA ALA A 459 6.97 -5.81 -1.97
C ALA A 459 7.80 -5.59 -3.25
N PRO A 460 7.49 -4.55 -4.04
CA PRO A 460 8.41 -4.04 -5.07
C PRO A 460 9.78 -3.65 -4.49
N PRO A 461 10.83 -3.53 -5.33
CA PRO A 461 12.17 -3.11 -4.93
C PRO A 461 12.14 -1.81 -4.15
N GLY A 462 12.92 -1.79 -3.08
CA GLY A 462 12.97 -0.71 -2.10
C GLY A 462 13.56 -1.20 -0.80
N THR A 463 14.22 -0.31 -0.07
CA THR A 463 14.84 -0.69 1.21
C THR A 463 13.81 -0.70 2.34
N ALA A 464 14.03 -1.54 3.36
CA ALA A 464 13.22 -1.54 4.58
C ALA A 464 13.13 -0.14 5.24
N ALA A 465 14.18 0.68 5.07
CA ALA A 465 14.26 2.05 5.58
C ALA A 465 13.35 3.06 4.85
N GLU A 466 12.86 2.73 3.65
CA GLU A 466 11.86 3.52 2.91
C GLU A 466 10.43 3.32 3.46
N HIS A 467 10.27 2.43 4.42
CA HIS A 467 9.00 2.17 5.10
C HIS A 467 9.11 2.66 6.55
N PRO A 468 8.59 3.85 6.86
CA PRO A 468 8.66 4.39 8.21
C PRO A 468 7.93 3.45 9.19
N GLU A 469 8.43 3.41 10.42
CA GLU A 469 7.80 2.68 11.51
C GLU A 469 6.35 3.14 11.69
N GLU A 470 5.41 2.19 11.76
CA GLU A 470 4.01 2.48 12.04
C GLU A 470 3.84 2.72 13.54
N ASP A 471 3.94 4.00 13.94
CA ASP A 471 3.74 4.45 15.31
C ASP A 471 2.27 4.79 15.56
N ASN A 472 1.60 3.89 16.27
CA ASN A 472 0.16 3.91 16.51
C ASN A 472 -0.21 4.66 17.79
N ASP A 473 -1.50 4.62 18.19
CA ASP A 473 -1.98 5.33 19.38
C ASP A 473 -1.24 4.84 20.65
N GLN A 474 -0.53 5.77 21.31
CA GLN A 474 0.16 5.53 22.57
C GLN A 474 -0.76 5.02 23.69
N ASN A 475 -2.07 5.32 23.62
CA ASN A 475 -3.04 4.88 24.61
C ASN A 475 -3.21 3.36 24.66
N GLU A 476 -2.99 2.66 23.55
CA GLU A 476 -3.04 1.19 23.53
C GLU A 476 -1.97 0.59 24.46
N VAL A 477 -0.76 1.16 24.43
CA VAL A 477 0.32 0.76 25.32
C VAL A 477 -0.01 1.17 26.75
N ALA A 478 -0.36 2.45 26.95
CA ALA A 478 -0.57 3.03 28.26
C ALA A 478 -1.74 2.42 29.04
N SER A 479 -2.80 2.00 28.34
CA SER A 479 -3.98 1.36 28.95
C SER A 479 -3.64 0.10 29.74
N GLY A 480 -2.56 -0.59 29.38
CA GLY A 480 -2.10 -1.80 30.06
C GLY A 480 -1.24 -1.57 31.32
N TRP A 481 -0.84 -0.33 31.63
CA TRP A 481 0.15 -0.07 32.69
C TRP A 481 -0.42 0.02 34.11
N ASN A 482 -1.74 -0.04 34.30
CA ASN A 482 -2.40 0.08 35.61
C ASN A 482 -1.87 1.26 36.45
N MET A 483 -1.54 2.38 35.79
CA MET A 483 -1.08 3.61 36.44
C MET A 483 -2.29 4.52 36.69
N GLN A 484 -2.56 4.86 37.96
CA GLN A 484 -3.74 5.67 38.32
C GLN A 484 -3.60 7.15 37.95
N THR A 485 -2.40 7.71 38.05
CA THR A 485 -2.09 9.09 37.66
C THR A 485 -0.64 9.18 37.17
N THR A 486 -0.40 9.97 36.13
CA THR A 486 0.95 10.29 35.67
C THR A 486 1.42 11.60 36.33
N PRO A 487 2.71 11.73 36.70
CA PRO A 487 3.25 12.97 37.23
C PRO A 487 3.12 14.14 36.24
N SER A 488 3.10 15.38 36.73
CA SER A 488 2.95 16.60 35.88
C SER A 488 4.07 16.81 34.86
N LEU A 489 5.21 16.12 35.02
CA LEU A 489 6.32 16.15 34.07
C LEU A 489 6.28 15.01 33.04
N TRP A 490 5.31 14.08 33.13
CA TRP A 490 5.24 12.91 32.26
C TRP A 490 5.21 13.29 30.78
N ASP A 491 4.24 14.10 30.37
CA ASP A 491 4.08 14.52 28.97
C ASP A 491 5.26 15.38 28.47
N LYS A 492 6.09 15.90 29.39
CA LYS A 492 7.29 16.69 29.06
C LYS A 492 8.55 15.84 28.94
N MET A 493 8.58 14.66 29.54
CA MET A 493 9.79 13.83 29.68
C MET A 493 9.66 12.43 29.09
N VAL A 494 8.44 11.96 28.85
CA VAL A 494 8.15 10.60 28.40
C VAL A 494 7.45 10.66 27.05
N ALA A 495 8.11 10.12 26.03
CA ALA A 495 7.48 9.80 24.76
C ALA A 495 7.11 8.32 24.77
N VAL A 496 5.82 8.03 24.63
CA VAL A 496 5.33 6.65 24.49
C VAL A 496 5.28 6.35 22.99
N ARG A 497 5.93 5.26 22.59
CA ARG A 497 5.96 4.78 21.19
C ARG A 497 5.19 3.47 21.11
N ASN A 498 4.38 3.30 20.08
CA ASN A 498 3.60 2.10 19.81
C ASN A 498 3.89 1.58 18.40
N ILE A 499 5.08 0.99 18.24
CA ILE A 499 5.53 0.49 16.94
C ILE A 499 4.92 -0.89 16.69
N TYR A 500 4.10 -0.99 15.66
CA TYR A 500 3.37 -2.23 15.36
C TYR A 500 4.24 -3.29 14.69
N PHE A 501 5.16 -2.88 13.84
CA PHE A 501 5.92 -3.78 12.99
C PHE A 501 7.42 -3.55 13.13
N GLU A 502 8.18 -4.62 13.05
CA GLU A 502 9.64 -4.59 12.97
C GLU A 502 10.14 -5.56 11.90
N TRP A 503 11.37 -5.33 11.45
CA TRP A 503 12.00 -6.16 10.42
C TRP A 503 12.84 -7.28 11.04
N VAL A 504 12.59 -8.51 10.58
CA VAL A 504 13.47 -9.66 10.78
C VAL A 504 14.38 -9.80 9.54
N PRO A 505 15.70 -9.59 9.67
CA PRO A 505 16.63 -9.71 8.55
C PRO A 505 16.58 -11.09 7.89
N ALA A 506 16.70 -11.14 6.57
CA ALA A 506 16.64 -12.37 5.78
C ALA A 506 17.64 -13.45 6.25
N GLU A 507 18.80 -13.05 6.77
CA GLU A 507 19.82 -13.98 7.31
C GLU A 507 19.32 -14.84 8.49
N TYR A 508 18.25 -14.41 9.18
CA TYR A 508 17.66 -15.15 10.28
C TYR A 508 16.44 -15.98 9.87
N VAL A 509 15.96 -15.87 8.63
CA VAL A 509 14.80 -16.63 8.12
C VAL A 509 15.30 -17.83 7.32
N ASP A 510 14.97 -19.05 7.76
CA ASP A 510 15.44 -20.28 7.11
C ASP A 510 14.57 -20.65 5.89
N TYR A 511 13.26 -20.38 5.93
CA TYR A 511 12.31 -20.77 4.88
C TYR A 511 11.16 -19.77 4.72
N TYR A 512 10.73 -19.55 3.48
CA TYR A 512 9.53 -18.77 3.14
C TYR A 512 8.50 -19.70 2.50
N VAL A 513 7.39 -19.96 3.16
CA VAL A 513 6.34 -20.86 2.68
C VAL A 513 5.14 -20.03 2.20
N CYS A 514 4.80 -20.20 0.92
CA CYS A 514 3.67 -19.54 0.26
C CYS A 514 2.83 -20.53 -0.55
N GLU A 515 1.84 -20.03 -1.28
CA GLU A 515 0.93 -20.82 -2.11
C GLU A 515 1.61 -21.56 -3.27
N ASP A 516 2.79 -21.11 -3.69
CA ASP A 516 3.58 -21.71 -4.77
C ASP A 516 4.69 -22.64 -4.25
N GLY A 517 4.74 -22.86 -2.93
CA GLY A 517 5.72 -23.72 -2.27
C GLY A 517 6.70 -22.95 -1.39
N THR A 518 7.88 -23.54 -1.15
CA THR A 518 8.94 -22.91 -0.37
C THR A 518 9.84 -22.08 -1.29
N LEU A 519 9.89 -20.77 -1.08
CA LEU A 519 10.67 -19.83 -1.87
C LEU A 519 12.08 -19.65 -1.31
N SER A 520 13.03 -19.47 -2.22
CA SER A 520 14.36 -18.94 -1.92
C SER A 520 14.36 -17.39 -1.93
N THR A 521 15.43 -16.78 -1.43
CA THR A 521 15.63 -15.32 -1.56
C THR A 521 15.75 -14.88 -3.01
N GLU A 522 16.28 -15.72 -3.91
CA GLU A 522 16.33 -15.44 -5.37
C GLU A 522 14.92 -15.43 -5.98
N ASP A 523 14.04 -16.33 -5.55
CA ASP A 523 12.63 -16.33 -5.96
C ASP A 523 11.91 -15.07 -5.48
N ILE A 524 12.19 -14.62 -4.26
CA ILE A 524 11.65 -13.38 -3.68
C ILE A 524 12.11 -12.17 -4.50
N GLN A 525 13.41 -12.07 -4.80
CA GLN A 525 13.96 -10.99 -5.64
C GLN A 525 13.30 -10.97 -7.02
N THR A 526 13.16 -12.14 -7.63
CA THR A 526 12.52 -12.28 -8.95
C THR A 526 11.07 -11.79 -8.91
N ARG A 527 10.29 -12.19 -7.89
CA ARG A 527 8.90 -11.75 -7.71
C ARG A 527 8.81 -10.26 -7.42
N SER A 528 9.68 -9.72 -6.56
CA SER A 528 9.77 -8.30 -6.25
C SER A 528 9.98 -7.47 -7.52
N LYS A 529 10.94 -7.87 -8.37
CA LYS A 529 11.17 -7.22 -9.65
C LYS A 529 9.97 -7.33 -10.60
N GLN A 530 9.38 -8.51 -10.71
CA GLN A 530 8.18 -8.73 -11.54
C GLN A 530 7.01 -7.84 -11.12
N ILE A 531 6.74 -7.71 -9.83
CA ILE A 531 5.65 -6.84 -9.37
C ILE A 531 5.94 -5.37 -9.66
N SER A 532 7.20 -4.94 -9.57
CA SER A 532 7.60 -3.58 -9.94
C SER A 532 7.44 -3.30 -11.42
N GLU A 533 7.89 -4.21 -12.27
CA GLU A 533 7.76 -4.10 -13.73
C GLU A 533 6.27 -4.07 -14.11
N LEU A 534 5.47 -4.95 -13.52
CA LEU A 534 4.03 -5.02 -13.78
C LEU A 534 3.30 -3.77 -13.28
N THR A 535 3.67 -3.26 -12.10
CA THR A 535 3.14 -2.00 -11.58
C THR A 535 3.46 -0.83 -12.51
N ALA A 536 4.70 -0.76 -13.00
CA ALA A 536 5.13 0.27 -13.94
C ALA A 536 4.44 0.14 -15.31
N GLU A 537 4.10 -1.07 -15.75
CA GLU A 537 3.34 -1.30 -16.97
C GLU A 537 1.88 -0.85 -16.81
N VAL A 538 1.23 -1.34 -15.75
CA VAL A 538 -0.20 -1.13 -15.46
C VAL A 538 -0.49 0.29 -15.02
N PHE A 539 0.44 0.98 -14.37
CA PHE A 539 0.31 2.39 -13.97
C PHE A 539 1.35 3.28 -14.66
N SER A 540 1.74 2.91 -15.88
CA SER A 540 2.62 3.73 -16.71
C SER A 540 2.13 5.19 -16.80
N VAL A 541 3.10 6.11 -16.84
CA VAL A 541 2.86 7.55 -16.97
C VAL A 541 1.92 7.81 -18.12
N PHE A 542 0.78 8.44 -17.81
CA PHE A 542 -0.26 8.73 -18.79
C PHE A 542 0.24 9.77 -19.79
N ARG A 543 -0.24 9.72 -21.03
CA ARG A 543 0.00 10.77 -22.02
C ARG A 543 -1.23 11.66 -22.10
N VAL A 544 -1.06 12.94 -22.43
CA VAL A 544 -2.21 13.87 -22.55
C VAL A 544 -3.32 13.35 -23.46
N LYS A 545 -2.97 12.67 -24.55
CA LYS A 545 -3.95 12.08 -25.48
C LYS A 545 -4.84 11.00 -24.83
N ASP A 546 -4.43 10.45 -23.69
CA ASP A 546 -5.17 9.44 -22.96
C ASP A 546 -6.35 10.09 -22.19
N PHE A 547 -6.34 11.43 -22.05
CA PHE A 547 -7.39 12.24 -21.43
C PHE A 547 -8.22 13.05 -22.44
N GLN A 548 -7.90 12.99 -23.74
CA GLN A 548 -8.55 13.75 -24.82
C GLN A 548 -9.47 12.86 -25.65
#